data_AF-A0A7S1ZGZ9-F1
#
_entry.id   AF-A0A7S1ZGZ9-F1
#
_cell.length_a   1.000
_cell.length_b   1.000
_cell.length_c   1.000
_cell.angle_alpha   90.00
_cell.angle_beta   90.00
_cell.angle_gamma   90.00
#
_symmetry.space_group_name_H-M   'P 1'
#
loop_
_entity.id
_entity.type
_entity.pdbx_description
1 polymer ?
#
loop_
_entity_poly.entity_id
_entity_poly.type
_entity_poly.pdbx_seq_one_letter_code
_entity_poly.pdbx_strand_id
1 'polypeptide(L)'
;LIYIPLPDRESRISIFKANLRKSPIAEDITFENLADVTEGFSGADITEICQRAAKNAIRESITAEIERQRRVEAGELSQEEADALPDAVPCITRAHFEESMSKARRSVGPEIVAQYDEFTKKIKQQWAEEKGEGGESATTYDIDAAAAEQAREDALLGDSEEEMEAVPAGGVSDSETE
;
A
#
# COMPACT_ATOMS: atom_id res chain seq x y z
N LEU A 1 -20.47 -3.91 21.31
CA LEU A 1 -19.16 -4.44 20.88
C LEU A 1 -19.15 -4.43 19.35
N ILE A 2 -18.09 -3.92 18.73
CA ILE A 2 -17.92 -3.93 17.27
C ILE A 2 -16.76 -4.87 16.97
N TYR A 3 -17.01 -5.89 16.15
CA TYR A 3 -15.99 -6.81 15.65
C TYR A 3 -15.58 -6.39 14.24
N ILE A 4 -14.27 -6.28 14.01
CA ILE A 4 -13.69 -5.94 12.70
C ILE A 4 -12.85 -7.15 12.27
N PRO A 5 -13.22 -7.85 11.19
CA PRO A 5 -12.49 -9.02 10.73
C PRO A 5 -11.13 -8.64 10.13
N LEU A 6 -10.30 -9.65 9.84
CA LEU A 6 -9.09 -9.45 9.03
C LEU A 6 -9.47 -8.96 7.62
N PRO A 7 -8.61 -8.16 6.97
CA PRO A 7 -8.89 -7.65 5.64
C PRO A 7 -9.03 -8.80 4.63
N ASP A 8 -10.10 -8.73 3.85
CA ASP A 8 -10.27 -9.59 2.68
C ASP A 8 -9.28 -9.20 1.56
N ARG A 9 -9.34 -9.91 0.44
CA ARG A 9 -8.39 -9.72 -0.66
C ARG A 9 -8.42 -8.28 -1.20
N GLU A 10 -9.61 -7.74 -1.45
CA GLU A 10 -9.78 -6.39 -1.99
C GLU A 10 -9.34 -5.32 -0.98
N SER A 11 -9.64 -5.51 0.30
CA SER A 11 -9.14 -4.65 1.38
C SER A 11 -7.61 -4.66 1.43
N ARG A 12 -6.95 -5.81 1.26
CA ARG A 12 -5.48 -5.88 1.20
C ARG A 12 -4.91 -5.11 0.01
N ILE A 13 -5.53 -5.22 -1.17
CA ILE A 13 -5.15 -4.43 -2.35
C ILE A 13 -5.25 -2.94 -2.02
N SER A 14 -6.36 -2.49 -1.43
CA SER A 14 -6.56 -1.10 -1.03
C SER A 14 -5.55 -0.63 0.02
N ILE A 15 -5.17 -1.48 0.97
CA ILE A 15 -4.12 -1.19 1.95
C ILE A 15 -2.76 -1.02 1.28
N PHE A 16 -2.39 -1.88 0.32
CA PHE A 16 -1.16 -1.72 -0.46
C PHE A 16 -1.17 -0.43 -1.26
N LYS A 17 -2.24 -0.16 -2.01
CA LYS A 17 -2.43 1.09 -2.77
C LYS A 17 -2.28 2.32 -1.87
N ALA A 18 -2.93 2.33 -0.70
CA ALA A 18 -2.88 3.44 0.23
C ALA A 18 -1.47 3.67 0.81
N ASN A 19 -0.79 2.59 1.22
CA ASN A 19 0.56 2.67 1.78
C ASN A 19 1.60 3.12 0.74
N LEU A 20 1.40 2.74 -0.52
CA LEU A 20 2.40 2.91 -1.56
C LEU A 20 2.07 4.03 -2.56
N ARG A 21 0.95 4.75 -2.39
CA ARG A 21 0.46 5.82 -3.27
C ARG A 21 1.51 6.88 -3.65
N LYS A 22 2.49 7.15 -2.78
CA LYS A 22 3.54 8.16 -3.01
C LYS A 22 4.93 7.56 -3.21
N SER A 23 5.03 6.25 -3.40
CA SER A 23 6.30 5.53 -3.55
C SER A 23 6.42 5.03 -4.99
N PRO A 24 7.57 5.23 -5.66
CA PRO A 24 7.82 4.61 -6.95
C PRO A 24 7.97 3.09 -6.77
N ILE A 25 7.28 2.30 -7.59
CA ILE A 25 7.28 0.83 -7.55
C ILE A 25 7.67 0.30 -8.93
N ALA A 26 8.43 -0.77 -8.95
CA ALA A 26 8.79 -1.47 -10.18
C ALA A 26 7.54 -2.04 -10.90
N GLU A 27 7.53 -1.94 -12.23
CA GLU A 27 6.39 -2.33 -13.09
C GLU A 27 6.03 -3.82 -13.01
N ASP A 28 6.94 -4.66 -12.54
CA ASP A 28 6.75 -6.11 -12.39
C ASP A 28 6.02 -6.51 -11.08
N ILE A 29 5.64 -5.52 -10.26
CA ILE A 29 4.90 -5.71 -9.01
C ILE A 29 3.44 -5.30 -9.22
N THR A 30 2.54 -6.25 -8.98
CA THR A 30 1.09 -6.00 -8.95
C THR A 30 0.56 -6.13 -7.53
N PHE A 31 -0.39 -5.27 -7.15
CA PHE A 31 -0.97 -5.28 -5.80
C PHE A 31 -1.81 -6.53 -5.56
N GLU A 32 -2.36 -7.12 -6.62
CA GLU A 32 -3.08 -8.39 -6.63
C GLU A 32 -2.17 -9.53 -6.16
N ASN A 33 -0.97 -9.64 -6.74
CA ASN A 33 -0.01 -10.67 -6.34
C ASN A 33 0.44 -10.49 -4.89
N LEU A 34 0.65 -9.25 -4.45
CA LEU A 34 0.99 -8.95 -3.05
C LEU A 34 -0.15 -9.30 -2.10
N ALA A 35 -1.41 -9.04 -2.48
CA ALA A 35 -2.60 -9.40 -1.70
C ALA A 35 -2.80 -10.92 -1.61
N ASP A 36 -2.46 -11.67 -2.65
CA ASP A 36 -2.60 -13.13 -2.69
C ASP A 36 -1.59 -13.81 -1.75
N VAL A 37 -0.35 -13.31 -1.66
CA VAL A 37 0.68 -13.87 -0.76
C VAL A 37 0.60 -13.39 0.70
N THR A 38 -0.31 -12.44 1.00
CA THR A 38 -0.49 -11.87 2.35
C THR A 38 -1.82 -12.26 3.00
N GLU A 39 -2.37 -13.42 2.63
CA GLU A 39 -3.56 -13.94 3.28
C GLU A 39 -3.37 -14.12 4.80
N GLY A 40 -4.34 -13.63 5.58
CA GLY A 40 -4.32 -13.69 7.04
C GLY A 40 -3.35 -12.72 7.71
N PHE A 41 -2.82 -11.74 6.97
CA PHE A 41 -2.13 -10.58 7.53
C PHE A 41 -3.14 -9.52 7.96
N SER A 42 -2.85 -8.84 9.07
CA SER A 42 -3.58 -7.64 9.47
C SER A 42 -3.16 -6.43 8.64
N GLY A 43 -3.95 -5.36 8.66
CA GLY A 43 -3.56 -4.10 8.01
C GLY A 43 -2.25 -3.51 8.57
N ALA A 44 -1.96 -3.76 9.86
CA ALA A 44 -0.69 -3.37 10.47
C ALA A 44 0.49 -4.17 9.91
N ASP A 45 0.32 -5.48 9.71
CA ASP A 45 1.38 -6.34 9.16
C ASP A 45 1.70 -5.95 7.70
N ILE A 46 0.68 -5.66 6.89
CA ILE A 46 0.84 -5.19 5.50
C ILE A 46 1.55 -3.82 5.46
N THR A 47 1.13 -2.91 6.33
CA THR A 47 1.77 -1.59 6.47
C THR A 47 3.24 -1.73 6.85
N GLU A 48 3.56 -2.64 7.77
CA GLU A 48 4.94 -2.93 8.16
C GLU A 48 5.76 -3.49 6.98
N ILE A 49 5.20 -4.39 6.18
CA ILE A 49 5.84 -4.91 4.97
C ILE A 49 6.22 -3.76 4.02
N CYS A 50 5.28 -2.86 3.75
CA CYS A 50 5.50 -1.70 2.86
C CYS A 50 6.61 -0.79 3.40
N GLN A 51 6.55 -0.45 4.68
CA GLN A 51 7.55 0.41 5.30
C GLN A 51 8.95 -0.21 5.31
N ARG A 52 9.05 -1.52 5.54
CA ARG A 52 10.32 -2.24 5.52
C ARG A 52 10.90 -2.31 4.10
N ALA A 53 10.08 -2.58 3.09
CA ALA A 53 10.50 -2.59 1.70
C ALA A 53 11.04 -1.20 1.28
N ALA A 54 10.30 -0.12 1.58
CA ALA A 54 10.74 1.24 1.32
C ALA A 54 12.05 1.60 2.05
N LYS A 55 12.19 1.21 3.33
CA LYS A 55 13.43 1.41 4.09
C LYS A 55 14.61 0.64 3.48
N ASN A 56 14.39 -0.54 2.93
CA ASN A 56 15.44 -1.31 2.28
C ASN A 56 15.89 -0.64 0.98
N ALA A 57 14.97 -0.15 0.16
CA ALA A 57 15.29 0.65 -1.03
C ALA A 57 16.12 1.90 -0.67
N ILE A 58 15.72 2.64 0.37
CA ILE A 58 16.45 3.83 0.85
C ILE A 58 17.87 3.46 1.32
N ARG A 59 18.03 2.36 2.07
CA ARG A 59 19.36 1.92 2.52
C ARG A 59 20.26 1.54 1.35
N GLU A 60 19.71 0.90 0.33
CA GLU A 60 20.44 0.56 -0.89
C GLU A 60 20.87 1.81 -1.66
N SER A 61 19.97 2.78 -1.84
CA SER A 61 20.29 4.08 -2.46
C SER A 61 21.43 4.80 -1.72
N ILE A 62 21.35 4.89 -0.38
CA ILE A 62 22.42 5.49 0.44
C ILE A 62 23.74 4.73 0.27
N THR A 63 23.71 3.39 0.21
CA THR A 63 24.92 2.58 0.05
C THR A 63 25.55 2.79 -1.33
N ALA A 64 24.72 2.86 -2.37
CA ALA A 64 25.16 3.14 -3.73
C ALA A 64 25.78 4.54 -3.85
N GLU A 65 25.21 5.54 -3.16
CA GLU A 65 25.75 6.90 -3.15
C GLU A 65 27.09 6.99 -2.41
N ILE A 66 27.24 6.32 -1.28
CA ILE A 66 28.52 6.23 -0.56
C ILE A 66 29.59 5.59 -1.46
N GLU A 67 29.24 4.54 -2.19
CA GLU A 67 30.18 3.87 -3.10
C GLU A 67 30.53 4.75 -4.31
N ARG A 68 29.55 5.46 -4.87
CA ARG A 68 29.76 6.46 -5.92
C ARG A 68 30.78 7.51 -5.46
N GLN A 69 30.60 8.07 -4.26
CA GLN A 69 31.52 9.08 -3.71
C GLN A 69 32.93 8.53 -3.50
N ARG A 70 33.06 7.28 -3.03
CA ARG A 70 34.39 6.64 -2.87
C ARG A 70 35.13 6.49 -4.18
N ARG A 71 34.43 6.16 -5.28
CA ARG A 71 35.04 6.06 -6.61
C ARG A 71 35.55 7.41 -7.10
N VAL A 72 34.86 8.51 -6.75
CA VAL A 72 35.35 9.88 -7.01
C VAL A 72 36.61 10.17 -6.21
N GLU A 73 36.59 9.88 -4.91
CA GLU A 73 37.76 10.09 -4.03
C GLU A 73 38.98 9.25 -4.44
N ALA A 74 38.75 8.04 -4.96
CA ALA A 74 39.79 7.17 -5.49
C ALA A 74 40.34 7.62 -6.87
N GLY A 75 39.72 8.63 -7.49
CA GLY A 75 40.09 9.12 -8.82
C GLY A 75 39.66 8.18 -9.96
N GLU A 76 38.77 7.23 -9.70
CA GLU A 76 38.19 6.35 -10.73
C GLU A 76 37.14 7.05 -11.59
N LEU A 77 36.51 8.09 -11.04
CA LEU A 77 35.50 8.94 -11.66
C LEU A 77 35.76 10.38 -11.28
N SER A 78 35.44 11.33 -12.16
CA SER A 78 35.30 12.73 -11.79
C SER A 78 33.96 12.97 -11.09
N GLN A 79 33.84 14.09 -10.35
CA GLN A 79 32.56 14.48 -9.74
C GLN A 79 31.47 14.70 -10.81
N GLU A 80 31.82 15.32 -11.95
CA GLU A 80 30.89 15.55 -13.06
C GLU A 80 30.35 14.23 -13.64
N GLU A 81 31.21 13.21 -13.79
CA GLU A 81 30.78 11.89 -14.25
C GLU A 81 29.91 11.18 -13.20
N ALA A 82 30.25 11.31 -11.92
CA ALA A 82 29.47 10.73 -10.83
C ALA A 82 28.08 11.35 -10.76
N ASP A 83 27.94 12.66 -10.87
CA ASP A 83 26.65 13.35 -10.80
C ASP A 83 25.77 13.04 -12.03
N ALA A 84 26.39 12.72 -13.18
CA ALA A 84 25.68 12.34 -14.40
C ALA A 84 25.17 10.89 -14.40
N LEU A 85 25.64 10.03 -13.48
CA LEU A 85 25.16 8.65 -13.38
C LEU A 85 23.70 8.60 -12.89
N PRO A 86 22.84 7.74 -13.46
CA PRO A 86 21.46 7.61 -13.03
C PRO A 86 21.35 7.15 -11.56
N ASP A 87 20.21 7.40 -10.93
CA ASP A 87 19.91 6.84 -9.61
C ASP A 87 19.99 5.31 -9.66
N ALA A 88 20.73 4.72 -8.73
CA ALA A 88 20.90 3.28 -8.63
C ALA A 88 19.60 2.57 -8.20
N VAL A 89 18.73 3.25 -7.43
CA VAL A 89 17.51 2.65 -6.87
C VAL A 89 16.31 3.58 -7.14
N PRO A 90 15.85 3.69 -8.40
CA PRO A 90 14.78 4.62 -8.76
C PRO A 90 13.39 4.22 -8.23
N CYS A 91 13.21 2.97 -7.83
CA CYS A 91 11.94 2.43 -7.37
C CYS A 91 12.11 1.29 -6.35
N ILE A 92 11.04 1.00 -5.62
CA ILE A 92 10.96 -0.19 -4.76
C ILE A 92 10.78 -1.41 -5.66
N THR A 93 11.71 -2.35 -5.57
CA THR A 93 11.79 -3.54 -6.40
C THR A 93 11.22 -4.76 -5.70
N ARG A 94 11.02 -5.85 -6.46
CA ARG A 94 10.58 -7.13 -5.91
C ARG A 94 11.51 -7.65 -4.81
N ALA A 95 12.82 -7.47 -4.98
CA ALA A 95 13.81 -7.89 -3.99
C ALA A 95 13.59 -7.21 -2.62
N HIS A 96 13.19 -5.93 -2.61
CA HIS A 96 12.88 -5.22 -1.36
C HIS A 96 11.64 -5.79 -0.66
N PHE A 97 10.61 -6.17 -1.43
CA PHE A 97 9.42 -6.82 -0.89
C PHE A 97 9.71 -8.24 -0.41
N GLU A 98 10.46 -9.04 -1.17
CA GLU A 98 10.86 -10.39 -0.77
C GLU A 98 11.66 -10.37 0.54
N GLU A 99 12.63 -9.47 0.67
CA GLU A 99 13.41 -9.32 1.90
C GLU A 99 12.51 -8.89 3.07
N SER A 100 11.57 -7.97 2.83
CA SER A 100 10.61 -7.50 3.82
C SER A 100 9.68 -8.63 4.29
N MET A 101 9.10 -9.38 3.35
CA MET A 101 8.18 -10.49 3.60
C MET A 101 8.84 -11.66 4.31
N SER A 102 10.12 -11.95 4.00
CA SER A 102 10.87 -13.01 4.70
C SER A 102 10.96 -12.79 6.22
N LYS A 103 10.89 -11.52 6.66
CA LYS A 103 10.95 -11.09 8.06
C LYS A 103 9.58 -10.76 8.63
N ALA A 104 8.53 -10.76 7.80
CA ALA A 104 7.19 -10.39 8.22
C ALA A 104 6.56 -11.54 9.03
N ARG A 105 5.80 -11.19 10.06
CA ARG A 105 5.05 -12.15 10.89
C ARG A 105 3.59 -11.75 10.91
N ARG A 106 2.71 -12.74 10.81
CA ARG A 106 1.27 -12.55 11.06
C ARG A 106 1.09 -12.25 12.54
N SER A 107 0.67 -11.04 12.87
CA SER A 107 0.44 -10.65 14.27
C SER A 107 -0.80 -11.32 14.85
N VAL A 108 -1.80 -11.61 14.01
CA VAL A 108 -3.04 -12.28 14.41
C VAL A 108 -3.01 -13.74 13.97
N GLY A 109 -2.93 -14.63 14.95
CA GLY A 109 -2.96 -16.08 14.72
C GLY A 109 -4.35 -16.58 14.29
N PRO A 110 -4.43 -17.66 13.49
CA PRO A 110 -5.71 -18.19 13.00
C PRO A 110 -6.64 -18.67 14.13
N GLU A 111 -6.07 -19.11 15.25
CA GLU A 111 -6.83 -19.51 16.44
C GLU A 111 -7.59 -18.32 17.05
N ILE A 112 -6.94 -17.16 17.14
CA ILE A 112 -7.56 -15.93 17.66
C ILE A 112 -8.72 -15.54 16.75
N VAL A 113 -8.51 -15.54 15.42
CA VAL A 113 -9.58 -15.22 14.45
C VAL A 113 -10.79 -16.12 14.65
N ALA A 114 -10.59 -17.44 14.73
CA ALA A 114 -11.67 -18.41 14.92
C ALA A 114 -12.45 -18.21 16.22
N GLN A 115 -11.76 -17.93 17.34
CA GLN A 115 -12.41 -17.67 18.63
C GLN A 115 -13.32 -16.43 18.57
N TYR A 116 -12.87 -15.34 17.92
CA TYR A 116 -13.67 -14.13 17.77
C TYR A 116 -14.83 -14.30 16.78
N ASP A 117 -14.65 -15.10 15.72
CA ASP A 117 -15.73 -15.43 14.79
C ASP A 117 -16.84 -16.22 15.48
N GLU A 118 -16.49 -17.24 16.27
CA GLU A 118 -17.44 -18.02 17.05
C GLU A 118 -18.16 -17.17 18.11
N PHE A 119 -17.42 -16.31 18.81
CA PHE A 119 -17.99 -15.39 19.79
C PHE A 119 -18.99 -14.44 19.14
N THR A 120 -18.65 -13.87 17.98
CA THR A 120 -19.52 -12.96 17.23
C THR A 120 -20.78 -13.67 16.72
N LYS A 121 -20.67 -14.92 16.26
CA LYS A 121 -21.83 -15.74 15.86
C LYS A 121 -22.78 -16.00 17.03
N LYS A 122 -22.25 -16.39 18.20
CA LYS A 122 -23.06 -16.63 19.41
C LYS A 122 -23.78 -15.36 19.87
N ILE A 123 -23.08 -14.23 19.90
CA ILE A 123 -23.65 -12.92 20.27
C ILE A 123 -24.76 -12.52 19.29
N LYS A 124 -24.52 -12.63 17.97
CA LYS A 124 -25.53 -12.33 16.94
C LYS A 124 -26.77 -13.22 17.09
N GLN A 125 -26.59 -14.51 17.35
CA GLN A 125 -27.70 -15.44 17.55
C GLN A 125 -28.51 -15.09 18.81
N GLN A 126 -27.85 -14.81 19.93
CA GLN A 126 -28.53 -14.41 21.16
C GLN A 126 -29.33 -13.11 20.98
N TRP A 127 -28.76 -12.11 20.29
CA TRP A 127 -29.46 -10.87 19.99
C TRP A 127 -30.62 -11.04 19.00
N ALA A 128 -30.52 -11.99 18.07
CA ALA A 128 -31.61 -12.35 17.16
C ALA A 128 -32.75 -13.09 17.90
N GLU A 129 -32.43 -13.95 18.86
CA GLU A 129 -33.41 -14.65 19.71
C GLU A 129 -34.11 -13.70 20.69
N GLU A 130 -33.41 -12.69 21.21
CA GLU A 130 -34.01 -11.64 22.07
C GLU A 130 -34.88 -10.65 21.30
N LYS A 131 -34.62 -10.43 20.00
CA LYS A 131 -35.39 -9.53 19.14
C LYS A 131 -36.31 -10.33 18.22
N GLY A 132 -37.47 -10.73 18.74
CA GLY A 132 -38.59 -11.15 17.91
C GLY A 132 -38.84 -10.17 16.75
N GLU A 133 -39.18 -10.71 15.59
CA GLU A 133 -39.43 -10.03 14.30
C GLU A 133 -39.97 -8.59 14.45
N GLY A 134 -39.14 -7.58 14.15
CA GLY A 134 -39.62 -6.21 13.92
C GLY A 134 -39.00 -5.06 14.73
N GLY A 135 -37.68 -5.00 14.91
CA GLY A 135 -37.06 -3.80 15.51
C GLY A 135 -35.66 -3.50 15.02
N GLU A 136 -35.54 -2.55 14.09
CA GLU A 136 -34.27 -1.93 13.67
C GLU A 136 -33.42 -1.57 14.92
N SER A 137 -32.21 -2.13 15.01
CA SER A 137 -31.30 -1.90 16.14
C SER A 137 -30.19 -0.94 15.76
N ALA A 138 -30.21 0.26 16.32
CA ALA A 138 -29.23 1.33 16.13
C ALA A 138 -27.80 1.05 16.69
N THR A 139 -27.40 -0.21 16.87
CA THR A 139 -26.11 -0.56 17.54
C THR A 139 -25.30 -1.66 16.86
N THR A 140 -25.80 -2.27 15.78
CA THR A 140 -25.00 -3.16 14.93
C THR A 140 -24.77 -2.44 13.61
N TYR A 141 -23.65 -1.72 13.49
CA TYR A 141 -23.19 -1.26 12.19
C TYR A 141 -22.92 -2.50 11.34
N ASP A 142 -23.70 -2.67 10.28
CA ASP A 142 -23.49 -3.72 9.30
C ASP A 142 -22.33 -3.29 8.40
N ILE A 143 -21.12 -3.74 8.77
CA ILE A 143 -19.89 -3.40 8.06
C ILE A 143 -19.91 -3.98 6.64
N ASP A 144 -20.58 -5.10 6.41
CA ASP A 144 -20.68 -5.70 5.09
C ASP A 144 -21.57 -4.84 4.17
N ALA A 145 -22.68 -4.33 4.71
CA ALA A 145 -23.53 -3.36 4.01
C ALA A 145 -22.80 -2.02 3.76
N ALA A 146 -22.08 -1.51 4.76
CA ALA A 146 -21.30 -0.27 4.64
C ALA A 146 -20.12 -0.42 3.66
N ALA A 147 -19.44 -1.58 3.64
CA ALA A 147 -18.39 -1.87 2.68
C ALA A 147 -18.94 -2.01 1.25
N ALA A 148 -20.12 -2.61 1.10
CA ALA A 148 -20.81 -2.67 -0.20
C ALA A 148 -21.27 -1.27 -0.68
N GLU A 149 -21.66 -0.38 0.23
CA GLU A 149 -21.99 1.02 -0.07
C GLU A 149 -20.74 1.81 -0.48
N GLN A 150 -19.65 1.71 0.28
CA GLN A 150 -18.37 2.33 -0.05
C GLN A 150 -17.83 1.84 -1.39
N ALA A 151 -17.90 0.52 -1.68
CA ALA A 151 -17.47 -0.02 -2.96
C ALA A 151 -18.30 0.49 -4.14
N ARG A 152 -19.60 0.77 -3.93
CA ARG A 152 -20.45 1.41 -4.95
C ARG A 152 -20.06 2.88 -5.14
N GLU A 153 -19.74 3.59 -4.07
CA GLU A 153 -19.34 4.99 -4.10
C GLU A 153 -17.95 5.17 -4.75
N ASP A 154 -16.99 4.31 -4.42
CA ASP A 154 -15.67 4.25 -5.06
C ASP A 154 -15.78 3.91 -6.56
N ALA A 155 -16.69 3.01 -6.94
CA ALA A 155 -16.96 2.70 -8.34
C ALA A 155 -17.62 3.87 -9.11
N LEU A 156 -18.35 4.74 -8.42
CA LEU A 156 -18.94 5.96 -8.96
C LEU A 156 -17.91 7.10 -9.12
N LEU A 157 -16.88 7.12 -8.28
CA LEU A 157 -15.79 8.10 -8.31
C LEU A 157 -14.63 7.69 -9.22
N GLY A 158 -14.54 6.42 -9.61
CA GLY A 158 -13.48 5.87 -10.46
C GLY A 158 -13.49 6.34 -11.92
N ASP A 159 -14.47 7.15 -12.34
CA ASP A 159 -14.64 7.61 -13.73
C ASP A 159 -14.22 9.08 -13.95
N SER A 160 -13.62 9.74 -12.94
CA SER A 160 -13.32 11.19 -13.01
C SER A 160 -11.84 11.58 -12.92
N GLU A 161 -10.89 10.69 -13.21
CA GLU A 161 -9.47 11.07 -13.34
C GLU A 161 -8.84 10.51 -14.63
N GLU A 162 -9.41 10.84 -15.78
CA GLU A 162 -8.67 10.97 -17.05
C GLU A 162 -9.01 12.32 -17.69
N GLU A 163 -8.09 13.28 -17.56
CA GLU A 163 -7.63 14.25 -18.58
C GLU A 163 -6.92 15.41 -17.87
N MET A 164 -5.62 15.24 -17.59
CA MET A 164 -4.71 16.38 -17.64
C MET A 164 -3.93 16.26 -18.94
N GLU A 165 -4.51 16.85 -19.98
CA GLU A 165 -3.92 17.00 -21.30
C GLU A 165 -2.55 17.69 -21.19
N ALA A 166 -1.55 17.06 -21.81
CA ALA A 166 -0.19 17.56 -21.88
C ALA A 166 -0.14 18.92 -22.58
N VAL A 167 0.34 19.95 -21.89
CA VAL A 167 0.64 21.25 -22.51
C VAL A 167 1.87 21.09 -23.41
N PRO A 168 1.80 21.36 -24.72
CA PRO A 168 2.94 21.16 -25.60
C PRO A 168 4.00 22.25 -25.38
N ALA A 169 5.26 21.82 -25.34
CA ALA A 169 6.41 22.69 -25.44
C ALA A 169 6.43 23.34 -26.84
N GLY A 170 6.43 24.68 -26.88
CA GLY A 170 6.57 25.50 -28.08
C GLY A 170 7.48 26.68 -27.78
N GLY A 171 8.61 26.76 -28.49
CA GLY A 171 9.73 27.63 -28.16
C GLY A 171 9.69 29.05 -28.75
N VAL A 172 10.54 29.88 -28.14
CA VAL A 172 11.41 30.96 -28.67
C VAL A 172 10.76 32.17 -29.38
N SER A 173 10.97 33.37 -28.81
CA SER A 173 11.64 34.48 -29.54
C SER A 173 11.92 35.69 -28.63
N ASP A 174 13.15 36.19 -28.74
CA ASP A 174 13.69 37.44 -28.22
C ASP A 174 12.83 38.69 -28.55
N SER A 175 12.91 39.72 -27.70
CA SER A 175 13.19 41.11 -28.13
C SER A 175 13.29 42.08 -26.95
N GLU A 176 14.31 42.93 -27.07
CA GLU A 176 14.73 44.07 -26.23
C GLU A 176 13.67 45.20 -26.07
N THR A 177 14.11 46.30 -25.44
CA THR A 177 13.54 47.66 -25.30
C THR A 177 12.41 47.83 -24.25
N GLU A 178 12.44 48.79 -23.33
CA GLU A 178 13.24 50.01 -23.12
C GLU A 178 13.19 50.40 -21.63
#